data_AF-A0A7V9WPL4-F1
#
_entry.id   AF-A0A7V9WPL4-F1
#
_cell.length_a   1.000
_cell.length_b   1.000
_cell.length_c   1.000
_cell.angle_alpha   90.00
_cell.angle_beta   90.00
_cell.angle_gamma   90.00
#
_symmetry.space_group_name_H-M   'P 1'
#
loop_
_entity.id
_entity.type
_entity.pdbx_description
1 polymer ?
#
loop_
_entity_poly.entity_id
_entity_poly.type
_entity_poly.pdbx_seq_one_letter_code
_entity_poly.pdbx_strand_id
1 'polypeptide(L)' 'MLTRVAAGEEIEVTRGGAPVALVTPPRAHLMSGERFLELLANAPSPDDAFGSDVMAARKALGSPRDPWAS' A
#
# COMPACT_ATOMS: atom_id res chain seq x y z
N MET A 1 20.15 -8.23 -6.92
CA MET A 1 19.02 -7.79 -7.77
C MET A 1 18.33 -6.57 -7.16
N LEU A 2 17.90 -6.63 -5.90
CA LEU A 2 17.28 -5.50 -5.17
C LEU A 2 18.14 -4.23 -5.07
N THR A 3 19.47 -4.36 -5.06
CA THR A 3 20.40 -3.21 -5.01
C THR A 3 20.26 -2.29 -6.21
N ARG A 4 19.90 -2.82 -7.39
CA ARG A 4 19.72 -2.03 -8.61
C ARG A 4 18.35 -1.37 -8.67
N VAL A 5 17.32 -2.06 -8.18
CA VAL A 5 15.99 -1.50 -7.96
C VAL A 5 16.05 -0.34 -6.97
N ALA A 6 16.80 -0.48 -5.89
CA ALA A 6 17.03 0.62 -4.94
C ALA A 6 17.75 1.82 -5.59
N ALA A 7 18.51 1.59 -6.67
CA ALA A 7 19.22 2.62 -7.43
C ALA A 7 18.40 3.23 -8.58
N GLY A 8 17.12 2.87 -8.74
CA GLY A 8 16.24 3.46 -9.75
C GLY A 8 15.81 2.51 -10.89
N GLU A 9 16.34 1.29 -10.95
CA GLU A 9 16.02 0.34 -12.02
C GLU A 9 14.65 -0.31 -11.81
N GLU A 10 13.81 -0.35 -12.85
CA GLU A 10 12.57 -1.13 -12.84
C GLU A 10 12.82 -2.50 -13.49
N ILE A 11 12.40 -3.57 -12.83
CA ILE A 11 12.60 -4.93 -13.32
C ILE A 11 11.26 -5.62 -13.58
N GLU A 12 11.02 -5.98 -14.83
CA GLU A 12 9.87 -6.80 -15.22
C GLU A 12 10.15 -8.30 -14.94
N VAL A 13 9.25 -8.94 -14.20
CA VAL A 13 9.29 -10.37 -13.91
C VAL A 13 8.34 -11.06 -14.87
N THR A 14 8.86 -12.02 -15.65
CA THR A 14 8.07 -12.82 -16.60
C THR A 14 7.95 -14.28 -16.16
N ARG A 15 6.82 -14.92 -16.48
CA ARG A 15 6.58 -16.37 -16.33
C ARG A 15 6.04 -16.89 -17.66
N GLY A 16 6.74 -17.85 -18.26
CA GLY A 16 6.35 -18.41 -19.56
C GLY A 16 6.33 -17.37 -20.70
N GLY A 17 7.21 -16.37 -20.64
CA GLY A 17 7.25 -15.28 -21.63
C GLY A 17 6.21 -14.18 -21.45
N ALA A 18 5.31 -14.31 -20.46
CA ALA A 18 4.33 -13.28 -20.12
C ALA A 18 4.76 -12.50 -18.87
N PRO A 19 4.64 -11.17 -18.84
CA PRO A 19 4.92 -10.37 -17.65
C PRO A 19 3.90 -10.64 -16.55
N VAL A 20 4.38 -10.84 -15.31
CA VAL A 20 3.55 -11.14 -14.14
C VAL A 20 3.74 -10.16 -12.98
N ALA A 21 4.86 -9.43 -12.93
CA ALA A 21 5.09 -8.39 -11.92
C ALA A 21 6.12 -7.37 -12.40
N LEU A 22 6.07 -6.17 -11.80
CA LEU A 22 7.07 -5.13 -11.97
C LEU A 22 7.66 -4.80 -10.59
N VAL A 23 8.98 -4.91 -10.46
CA VAL A 23 9.71 -4.52 -9.27
C VAL A 23 10.31 -3.15 -9.52
N THR A 24 9.69 -2.12 -8.95
CA THR A 24 10.15 -0.74 -9.08
C THR A 24 10.88 -0.28 -7.82
N PRO A 25 11.71 0.78 -7.90
CA PRO A 25 12.12 1.50 -6.72
C PRO A 25 10.87 1.88 -5.90
N PRO A 26 10.96 1.95 -4.57
CA PRO A 26 9.86 2.47 -3.78
C PRO A 26 9.53 3.86 -4.31
N ARG A 27 8.34 4.02 -4.90
CA ARG A 27 7.86 5.33 -5.32
C ARG A 27 7.73 6.15 -4.05
N ALA A 28 8.71 7.01 -3.82
CA ALA A 28 8.71 7.86 -2.66
C ALA A 28 7.63 8.93 -2.83
N HIS A 29 6.38 8.57 -2.57
CA HIS A 29 5.42 9.49 -1.97
C HIS A 29 5.63 9.49 -0.45
N LEU A 30 6.90 9.42 -0.03
CA LEU A 30 7.30 9.36 1.36
C LEU A 30 7.17 10.77 1.91
N MET A 31 5.97 11.06 2.39
CA MET A 31 5.79 12.01 3.45
C MET A 31 6.74 11.62 4.60
N SER A 32 7.54 12.56 5.08
CA SER A 32 8.39 12.32 6.25
C SER A 32 7.51 11.94 7.45
N GLY A 33 8.06 11.21 8.42
CA GLY A 33 7.33 10.89 9.66
C GLY A 33 6.85 12.16 10.38
N GLU A 34 7.67 13.22 10.36
CA GLU A 34 7.30 14.55 10.86
C GLU A 34 6.09 15.12 10.11
N ARG A 35 6.13 15.12 8.78
CA ARG A 35 5.03 15.63 7.96
C ARG A 35 3.75 14.79 8.15
N PHE A 36 3.86 13.50 8.40
CA PHE A 36 2.73 12.64 8.73
C PHE A 36 2.11 13.01 10.08
N LEU A 37 2.94 13.24 11.11
CA LEU A 37 2.47 13.66 12.43
C LEU A 37 1.80 15.04 12.37
N GLU A 38 2.34 15.97 11.58
CA GLU A 38 1.69 17.26 11.33
C GLU A 38 0.29 17.09 10.73
N LEU A 39 0.12 16.21 9.74
CA LEU A 39 -1.20 15.96 9.15
C LEU A 39 -2.16 15.35 10.16
N LEU A 40 -1.70 14.41 10.98
CA LEU A 40 -2.53 13.81 12.03
C LEU A 40 -2.95 14.84 13.09
N ALA A 41 -2.04 15.74 13.48
CA ALA A 41 -2.34 16.79 14.44
C ALA A 41 -3.39 17.80 13.93
N ASN A 42 -3.47 17.99 12.61
CA ASN A 42 -4.43 18.88 11.96
C ASN A 42 -5.68 18.15 11.43
N ALA A 43 -5.76 16.83 11.55
CA ALA A 43 -6.91 16.07 11.11
C ALA A 43 -8.09 16.26 12.09
N PRO A 44 -9.33 16.30 11.59
CA PRO A 44 -10.49 16.26 12.47
C PRO A 44 -10.48 14.98 13.31
N SER A 45 -10.83 15.09 14.59
CA SER A 45 -11.02 13.91 15.43
C SER A 45 -12.22 13.11 14.91
N PRO A 46 -12.07 11.78 14.76
CA PRO A 46 -13.21 10.93 14.45
C PRO A 46 -14.28 11.04 15.54
N ASP A 47 -15.53 10.83 15.16
CA ASP A 47 -16.63 10.72 16.11
C ASP A 47 -16.61 9.36 16.84
N ASP A 48 -17.48 9.23 17.85
CA ASP A 48 -17.60 8.00 18.64
C ASP A 48 -18.06 6.78 17.82
N ALA A 49 -18.67 7.01 16.64
CA ALA A 49 -19.20 5.97 15.77
C ALA A 49 -18.15 5.40 14.80
N PHE A 50 -17.09 6.15 14.50
CA PHE A 50 -16.06 5.83 13.51
C PHE A 50 -15.54 4.38 13.60
N GLY A 51 -15.24 3.91 14.81
CA GLY A 51 -14.74 2.55 15.02
C GLY A 51 -15.74 1.47 14.58
N SER A 52 -17.04 1.71 14.85
CA SER A 52 -18.11 0.80 14.46
C SER A 52 -18.35 0.80 12.95
N ASP A 53 -18.27 1.98 12.30
CA ASP A 53 -18.45 2.13 10.86
C ASP A 53 -17.33 1.44 10.07
N VAL A 54 -16.07 1.60 10.50
CA VAL A 54 -14.92 0.92 9.87
C VAL A 54 -15.08 -0.61 9.97
N MET A 55 -15.52 -1.12 11.12
CA MET A 55 -15.74 -2.55 11.31
C MET A 55 -16.89 -3.08 10.44
N ALA A 56 -17.98 -2.33 10.33
CA ALA A 56 -19.11 -2.66 9.46
C ALA A 56 -18.68 -2.68 7.98
N ALA A 57 -17.93 -1.65 7.54
CA ALA A 57 -17.40 -1.57 6.19
C ALA A 57 -16.47 -2.75 5.87
N ARG A 58 -15.55 -3.09 6.79
CA ARG A 58 -14.65 -4.24 6.61
C ARG A 58 -15.42 -5.55 6.45
N LYS A 59 -16.47 -5.75 7.24
CA LYS A 59 -17.33 -6.93 7.13
C LYS A 59 -18.08 -6.98 5.80
N ALA A 60 -18.56 -5.83 5.32
CA ALA A 60 -19.29 -5.73 4.05
C ALA A 60 -18.38 -5.98 2.83
N LEU A 61 -17.13 -5.50 2.87
CA LEU A 61 -16.15 -5.69 1.79
C LEU A 61 -15.57 -7.11 1.74
N GLY A 62 -15.61 -7.85 2.87
CA GLY A 62 -15.05 -9.20 2.97
C GLY A 62 -13.52 -9.20 2.98
N SER A 63 -12.92 -10.40 2.97
CA SER A 63 -11.47 -10.53 2.86
C SER A 63 -11.02 -10.19 1.43
N PRO A 64 -9.91 -9.46 1.25
CA PRO A 64 -9.27 -9.35 -0.05
C PRO A 64 -9.08 -10.75 -0.64
N ARG A 65 -9.41 -10.92 -1.93
CA ARG A 65 -9.08 -12.17 -2.63
C ARG A 65 -7.59 -12.37 -2.53
N ASP A 66 -7.15 -13.57 -2.13
CA ASP A 66 -5.74 -13.93 -2.09
C ASP A 66 -5.15 -13.79 -3.50
N PRO A 67 -4.24 -12.81 -3.72
CA PRO A 67 -3.67 -12.61 -5.05
C PRO A 67 -2.69 -13.71 -5.46
N TRP A 68 -2.40 -14.68 -4.58
CA TRP A 68 -1.49 -15.81 -4.78
C TRP A 68 -2.19 -17.18 -4.69
N ALA A 69 -3.52 -17.25 -4.78
CA ALA A 69 -4.28 -18.51 -4.69
C ALA A 69 -4.18 -19.42 -5.93
N SER A 70 -3.01 -19.53 -6.59
CA SER A 70 -2.76 -20.38 -7.75
C SER A 70 -1.49 -21.20 -7.60
#